data_AF-A0A7W7HU93-F1
#
_entry.id   AF-A0A7W7HU93-F1
#
_cell.length_a   1.000
_cell.length_b   1.000
_cell.length_c   1.000
_cell.angle_alpha   90.00
_cell.angle_beta   90.00
_cell.angle_gamma   90.00
#
_symmetry.space_group_name_H-M   'P 1'
#
loop_
_entity.id
_entity.type
_entity.pdbx_description
1 polymer ?
#
loop_
_entity_poly.entity_id
_entity_poly.type
_entity_poly.pdbx_seq_one_letter_code
_entity_poly.pdbx_strand_id
1 'polypeptide(L)'
;MSAGGAAGSAAGRPDFLAAQARAAARDGVLSGRYVLVDGELLREAYGSRRPQGVNVAADAESPGASEDFPGFWTVLVPHEQVALAVSFTTTARHRGGGVLELMARDGDDVRAIWWRGPNNDAAHTIPAGFLWAKNDDYYHGTVEWAELDDVAVSVKL
;
A
#
# COMPACT_ATOMS: atom_id res chain seq x y z
N MET A 1 -33.84 4.74 -9.01
CA MET A 1 -33.06 5.97 -9.22
C MET A 1 -31.61 5.63 -8.91
N SER A 2 -30.77 5.54 -9.93
CA SER A 2 -29.40 5.06 -9.83
C SER A 2 -28.48 6.20 -9.37
N ALA A 3 -27.89 6.08 -8.19
CA ALA A 3 -26.76 6.89 -7.76
C ALA A 3 -25.47 6.19 -8.21
N GLY A 4 -25.14 6.31 -9.49
CA GLY A 4 -23.85 5.88 -10.04
C GLY A 4 -23.20 7.07 -10.72
N GLY A 5 -22.17 7.67 -10.12
CA GLY A 5 -21.49 8.79 -10.80
C GLY A 5 -20.51 9.66 -10.02
N ALA A 6 -20.07 9.31 -8.80
CA ALA A 6 -19.12 10.17 -8.07
C ALA A 6 -17.82 9.47 -7.62
N ALA A 7 -17.77 8.15 -7.51
CA ALA A 7 -16.57 7.47 -7.03
C ALA A 7 -15.40 7.62 -8.03
N GLY A 8 -15.64 7.54 -9.34
CA GLY A 8 -14.59 7.70 -10.35
C GLY A 8 -13.94 9.09 -10.42
N SER A 9 -14.51 10.12 -9.77
CA SER A 9 -13.96 11.49 -9.86
C SER A 9 -12.95 11.82 -8.77
N ALA A 10 -13.06 11.23 -7.57
CA ALA A 10 -12.23 11.62 -6.43
C ALA A 10 -10.74 11.30 -6.62
N ALA A 11 -10.42 10.11 -7.17
CA ALA A 11 -9.04 9.70 -7.43
C ALA A 11 -8.37 10.47 -8.57
N GLY A 12 -9.15 11.16 -9.42
CA GLY A 12 -8.65 11.99 -10.51
C GLY A 12 -8.51 13.47 -10.15
N ARG A 13 -8.89 13.88 -8.93
CA ARG A 13 -8.80 15.29 -8.53
C ARG A 13 -7.34 15.70 -8.31
N PRO A 14 -6.96 16.95 -8.65
CA PRO A 14 -5.59 17.42 -8.49
C PRO A 14 -5.07 17.35 -7.04
N ASP A 15 -5.92 17.58 -6.05
CA ASP A 15 -5.58 17.49 -4.63
C ASP A 15 -5.24 16.05 -4.22
N PHE A 16 -6.05 15.08 -4.63
CA PHE A 16 -5.77 13.67 -4.39
C PHE A 16 -4.48 13.21 -5.08
N LEU A 17 -4.28 13.57 -6.35
CA LEU A 17 -3.07 13.20 -7.10
C LEU A 17 -1.81 13.79 -6.45
N ALA A 18 -1.89 15.03 -5.95
CA ALA A 18 -0.79 15.64 -5.22
C ALA A 18 -0.52 14.90 -3.89
N ALA A 19 -1.57 14.51 -3.15
CA ALA A 19 -1.43 13.71 -1.93
C ALA A 19 -0.81 12.33 -2.21
N GLN A 20 -1.22 11.68 -3.31
CA GLN A 20 -0.68 10.40 -3.76
C GLN A 20 0.80 10.50 -4.08
N ALA A 21 1.22 11.55 -4.79
CA ALA A 21 2.63 11.78 -5.11
C ALA A 21 3.47 11.98 -3.84
N ARG A 22 2.96 12.72 -2.85
CA ARG A 22 3.66 12.91 -1.56
C ARG A 22 3.76 11.62 -0.77
N ALA A 23 2.68 10.85 -0.69
CA ALA A 23 2.70 9.54 -0.03
C ALA A 23 3.68 8.58 -0.72
N ALA A 24 3.71 8.55 -2.05
CA ALA A 24 4.66 7.71 -2.80
C ALA A 24 6.12 8.14 -2.55
N ALA A 25 6.39 9.45 -2.47
CA ALA A 25 7.72 9.96 -2.15
C ALA A 25 8.18 9.61 -0.72
N ARG A 26 7.24 9.56 0.25
CA ARG A 26 7.50 9.21 1.64
C ARG A 26 7.69 7.69 1.83
N ASP A 27 6.77 6.90 1.27
CA ASP A 27 6.64 5.47 1.59
C ASP A 27 7.37 4.58 0.57
N GLY A 28 7.80 5.14 -0.56
CA GLY A 28 8.47 4.47 -1.68
C GLY A 28 7.54 3.58 -2.52
N VAL A 29 6.68 2.80 -1.85
CA VAL A 29 5.68 1.92 -2.46
C VAL A 29 4.32 2.15 -1.78
N LEU A 30 3.30 2.44 -2.59
CA LEU A 30 1.93 2.56 -2.09
C LEU A 30 1.25 1.20 -2.06
N SER A 31 1.11 0.63 -0.86
CA SER A 31 0.48 -0.68 -0.68
C SER A 31 -0.35 -0.73 0.60
N GLY A 32 -1.59 -1.23 0.47
CA GLY A 32 -2.55 -1.34 1.54
C GLY A 32 -3.53 -0.16 1.60
N ARG A 33 -4.13 0.04 2.78
CA ARG A 33 -5.20 1.02 2.99
C ARG A 33 -4.63 2.35 3.46
N TYR A 34 -5.20 3.43 2.95
CA TYR A 34 -4.85 4.81 3.29
C TYR A 34 -6.15 5.61 3.49
N VAL A 35 -6.05 6.66 4.29
CA VAL A 35 -7.11 7.64 4.47
C VAL A 35 -6.61 9.02 4.08
N LEU A 36 -7.44 9.79 3.39
CA LEU A 36 -7.18 11.20 3.05
C LEU A 36 -7.67 12.08 4.20
N VAL A 37 -6.74 12.80 4.83
CA VAL A 37 -6.98 13.67 5.99
C VAL A 37 -6.26 14.99 5.73
N ASP A 38 -6.97 16.10 5.72
CA ASP A 38 -6.42 17.45 5.48
C ASP A 38 -5.49 17.55 4.25
N GLY A 39 -5.81 16.79 3.19
CA GLY A 39 -5.05 16.76 1.95
C GLY A 39 -3.84 15.83 1.95
N GLU A 40 -3.59 15.07 3.02
CA GLU A 40 -2.54 14.07 3.13
C GLU A 40 -3.09 12.64 3.11
N LEU A 41 -2.38 11.73 2.43
CA LEU A 41 -2.69 10.30 2.49
C LEU A 41 -1.87 9.65 3.61
N LEU A 42 -2.58 9.16 4.63
CA LEU A 42 -2.02 8.52 5.81
C LEU A 42 -2.31 7.01 5.77
N ARG A 43 -1.29 6.19 5.99
CA ARG A 43 -1.42 4.72 5.91
C ARG A 43 -2.23 4.22 7.11
N GLU A 44 -3.31 3.48 6.85
CA GLU A 44 -4.09 2.83 7.89
C GLU A 44 -3.26 1.73 8.56
N ALA A 45 -3.24 1.74 9.90
CA ALA A 45 -2.60 0.72 10.70
C ALA A 45 -3.41 -0.58 10.65
N TYR A 46 -2.73 -1.68 10.33
CA TYR A 46 -3.37 -2.98 10.15
C TYR A 46 -4.01 -3.48 11.46
N GLY A 47 -5.24 -3.97 11.38
CA GLY A 47 -5.91 -4.61 12.52
C GLY A 47 -6.53 -3.66 13.54
N SER A 48 -6.40 -2.33 13.38
CA SER A 48 -7.11 -1.39 14.23
C SER A 48 -8.60 -1.33 13.85
N ARG A 49 -9.49 -1.64 14.79
CA ARG A 49 -10.93 -1.38 14.65
C ARG A 49 -11.37 -0.59 15.86
N ARG A 50 -11.39 0.74 15.71
CA ARG A 50 -11.92 1.65 16.73
C ARG A 50 -13.23 2.22 16.19
N PRO A 51 -14.35 2.13 16.93
CA PRO A 51 -15.61 2.70 16.46
C PRO A 51 -15.55 4.24 16.34
N GLN A 52 -14.56 4.88 16.96
CA GLN A 52 -14.37 6.32 16.94
C GLN A 52 -13.58 6.83 15.72
N GLY A 53 -12.89 5.96 14.98
CA GLY A 53 -11.97 6.41 13.94
C GLY A 53 -11.07 5.33 13.36
N VAL A 54 -10.04 5.78 12.65
CA VAL A 54 -9.04 4.93 11.97
C VAL A 54 -7.68 5.19 12.59
N ASN A 55 -6.98 4.16 13.08
CA ASN A 55 -5.58 4.35 13.44
C ASN A 55 -4.75 4.44 12.15
N VAL A 56 -3.89 5.44 12.07
CA VAL A 56 -2.92 5.59 11.00
C VAL A 56 -1.51 5.44 11.55
N ALA A 57 -0.61 4.87 10.76
CA ALA A 57 0.80 4.77 11.12
C ALA A 57 1.39 6.18 11.31
N ALA A 58 2.20 6.34 12.36
CA ALA A 58 2.80 7.62 12.75
C ALA A 58 4.20 7.39 13.34
N ASP A 59 4.98 8.46 13.46
CA ASP A 59 6.23 8.43 14.22
C ASP A 59 5.95 8.55 15.72
N ALA A 60 6.86 8.03 16.55
CA ALA A 60 6.74 8.06 18.01
C ALA A 60 6.59 9.48 18.60
N GLU A 61 7.12 10.49 17.89
CA GLU A 61 7.09 11.90 18.30
C GLU A 61 5.80 12.62 17.85
N SER A 62 4.93 11.95 17.10
CA SER A 62 3.73 12.57 16.56
C SER A 62 2.73 12.90 17.68
N PRO A 63 2.05 14.07 17.65
CA PRO A 63 1.05 14.41 18.65
C PRO A 63 -0.08 13.35 18.72
N GLY A 64 -0.33 12.83 19.92
CA GLY A 64 -1.34 11.79 20.12
C GLY A 64 -0.93 10.39 19.66
N ALA A 65 0.34 10.18 19.32
CA ALA A 65 0.84 8.86 18.99
C ALA A 65 0.79 7.92 20.20
N SER A 66 0.34 6.70 19.96
CA SER A 66 0.37 5.60 20.92
C SER A 66 1.00 4.37 20.27
N GLU A 67 1.78 3.63 21.05
CA GLU A 67 2.38 2.38 20.60
C GLU A 67 1.32 1.25 20.65
N ASP A 68 0.91 0.76 19.48
CA ASP A 68 -0.03 -0.37 19.38
C ASP A 68 0.71 -1.71 19.62
N PHE A 69 1.98 -1.80 19.21
CA PHE A 69 2.90 -2.91 19.47
C PHE A 69 4.36 -2.40 19.42
N PRO A 70 5.34 -3.10 20.05
CA PRO A 70 6.70 -2.60 20.16
C PRO A 70 7.29 -2.10 18.82
N GLY A 71 7.61 -0.81 18.76
CA GLY A 71 8.15 -0.15 17.57
C GLY A 71 7.11 0.29 16.54
N PHE A 72 5.82 0.17 16.82
CA PHE A 72 4.74 0.56 15.90
C PHE A 72 3.79 1.56 16.56
N TRP A 73 3.90 2.79 16.09
CA TRP A 73 3.21 3.94 16.62
C TRP A 73 2.05 4.34 15.70
N THR A 74 0.92 4.68 16.31
CA THR A 74 -0.27 5.08 15.59
C THR A 74 -0.94 6.29 16.19
N VAL A 75 -1.65 7.05 15.37
CA VAL A 75 -2.54 8.13 15.78
C VAL A 75 -3.96 7.77 15.38
N LEU A 76 -4.93 7.96 16.29
CA LEU A 76 -6.34 7.78 15.98
C LEU A 76 -6.87 9.02 15.25
N VAL A 77 -7.27 8.86 13.99
CA VAL A 77 -7.97 9.88 13.21
C VAL A 77 -9.48 9.67 13.34
N PRO A 78 -10.24 10.64 13.88
CA PRO A 78 -11.70 10.56 13.94
C PRO A 78 -12.34 10.44 12.55
N HIS A 79 -13.42 9.68 12.43
CA HIS A 79 -14.08 9.44 11.13
C HIS A 79 -14.52 10.72 10.42
N GLU A 80 -14.93 11.74 11.18
CA GLU A 80 -15.33 13.04 10.65
C GLU A 80 -14.20 13.83 9.97
N GLN A 81 -12.93 13.46 10.23
CA GLN A 81 -11.76 14.06 9.58
C GLN A 81 -11.32 13.30 8.33
N VAL A 82 -11.85 12.08 8.12
CA VAL A 82 -11.51 11.25 6.96
C VAL A 82 -12.35 11.67 5.76
N ALA A 83 -11.72 12.35 4.80
CA ALA A 83 -12.37 12.75 3.57
C ALA A 83 -12.60 11.57 2.61
N LEU A 84 -11.69 10.59 2.61
CA LEU A 84 -11.74 9.43 1.72
C LEU A 84 -10.93 8.27 2.31
N ALA A 85 -11.40 7.03 2.13
CA ALA A 85 -10.60 5.83 2.33
C ALA A 85 -10.25 5.24 0.96
N VAL A 86 -8.99 4.86 0.77
CA VAL A 86 -8.49 4.29 -0.49
C VAL A 86 -7.61 3.08 -0.21
N SER A 87 -7.61 2.12 -1.12
CA SER A 87 -6.69 1.00 -1.11
C SER A 87 -5.79 1.09 -2.33
N PHE A 88 -4.48 1.05 -2.10
CA PHE A 88 -3.48 0.98 -3.16
C PHE A 88 -2.95 -0.44 -3.31
N THR A 89 -2.74 -0.83 -4.55
CA THR A 89 -1.93 -2.00 -4.91
C THR A 89 -0.90 -1.52 -5.93
N THR A 90 0.38 -1.61 -5.54
CA THR A 90 1.50 -1.37 -6.45
C THR A 90 1.95 -2.71 -7.01
N THR A 91 2.06 -2.81 -8.33
CA THR A 91 2.61 -3.98 -9.02
C THR A 91 3.84 -3.61 -9.83
N ALA A 92 4.70 -4.59 -10.08
CA ALA A 92 5.83 -4.46 -10.99
C ALA A 92 6.12 -5.80 -11.68
N ARG A 93 6.74 -5.75 -12.85
CA ARG A 93 7.22 -6.95 -13.55
C ARG A 93 8.65 -7.26 -13.10
N HIS A 94 8.92 -8.48 -12.68
CA HIS A 94 10.29 -8.90 -12.38
C HIS A 94 11.05 -9.21 -13.69
N ARG A 95 12.34 -8.89 -13.76
CA ARG A 95 13.20 -9.15 -14.94
C ARG A 95 13.24 -10.64 -15.35
N GLY A 96 13.10 -11.54 -14.39
CA GLY A 96 13.03 -12.99 -14.58
C GLY A 96 11.66 -13.48 -15.07
N GLY A 97 10.70 -12.56 -15.23
CA GLY A 97 9.30 -12.86 -15.56
C GLY A 97 8.39 -12.77 -14.33
N GLY A 98 7.09 -12.60 -14.56
CA GLY A 98 6.07 -12.56 -13.50
C GLY A 98 5.76 -11.16 -12.98
N VAL A 99 4.54 -11.01 -12.48
CA VAL A 99 4.07 -9.76 -11.86
C VAL A 99 4.10 -9.95 -10.35
N LEU A 100 4.71 -8.99 -9.66
CA LEU A 100 4.82 -8.95 -8.21
C LEU A 100 3.93 -7.85 -7.66
N GLU A 101 3.27 -8.12 -6.53
CA GLU A 101 2.61 -7.09 -5.73
C GLU A 101 3.61 -6.57 -4.70
N LEU A 102 3.95 -5.29 -4.79
CA LEU A 102 4.93 -4.66 -3.90
C LEU A 102 4.26 -4.26 -2.58
N MET A 103 4.92 -4.54 -1.46
CA MET A 103 4.38 -4.29 -0.11
C MET A 103 5.06 -3.11 0.60
N ALA A 104 6.38 -3.04 0.50
CA ALA A 104 7.23 -2.05 1.16
C ALA A 104 8.60 -2.02 0.47
N ARG A 105 9.27 -0.88 0.57
CA ARG A 105 10.65 -0.71 0.09
C ARG A 105 11.51 -0.19 1.23
N ASP A 106 12.68 -0.79 1.42
CA ASP A 106 13.72 -0.35 2.34
C ASP A 106 15.05 -0.27 1.56
N GLY A 107 15.50 0.94 1.25
CA GLY A 107 16.63 1.14 0.35
C GLY A 107 16.39 0.51 -1.03
N ASP A 108 17.22 -0.46 -1.41
CA ASP A 108 17.08 -1.21 -2.65
C ASP A 108 16.28 -2.50 -2.49
N ASP A 109 15.98 -2.92 -1.25
CA ASP A 109 15.22 -4.12 -0.97
C ASP A 109 13.71 -3.84 -1.02
N VAL A 110 12.99 -4.67 -1.78
CA VAL A 110 11.54 -4.57 -1.95
C VAL A 110 10.90 -5.84 -1.44
N ARG A 111 10.08 -5.69 -0.40
CA ARG A 111 9.20 -6.76 0.04
C ARG A 111 8.06 -6.89 -0.95
N ALA A 112 7.85 -8.09 -1.48
CA ALA A 112 6.83 -8.35 -2.48
C ALA A 112 6.11 -9.68 -2.26
N ILE A 113 4.93 -9.79 -2.86
CA ILE A 113 4.11 -11.00 -2.93
C ILE A 113 4.12 -11.51 -4.37
N TRP A 114 4.37 -12.79 -4.52
CA TRP A 114 4.08 -13.55 -5.73
C TRP A 114 2.87 -14.46 -5.47
N TRP A 115 1.78 -14.26 -6.22
CA TRP A 115 0.57 -15.07 -6.15
C TRP A 115 0.39 -15.84 -7.46
N ARG A 116 0.19 -17.17 -7.37
CA ARG A 116 -0.34 -18.08 -8.40
C ARG A 116 -1.66 -17.66 -9.12
N GLY A 117 -2.23 -16.48 -8.86
CA GLY A 117 -3.52 -16.00 -9.35
C GLY A 117 -3.39 -15.31 -10.71
N PRO A 118 -4.16 -14.26 -11.03
CA PRO A 118 -4.05 -13.56 -12.32
C PRO A 118 -2.69 -12.85 -12.55
N ASN A 119 -1.82 -12.83 -11.53
CA ASN A 119 -0.50 -12.18 -11.52
C ASN A 119 0.67 -13.17 -11.68
N ASN A 120 0.40 -14.45 -11.99
CA ASN A 120 1.46 -15.40 -12.28
C ASN A 120 2.20 -15.06 -13.58
N ASP A 121 3.48 -15.43 -13.66
CA ASP A 121 4.21 -15.47 -14.92
C ASP A 121 3.56 -16.49 -15.87
N ALA A 122 3.86 -16.37 -17.17
CA ALA A 122 3.39 -17.33 -18.17
C ALA A 122 3.83 -18.78 -17.89
N ALA A 123 4.85 -19.00 -17.05
CA ALA A 123 5.37 -20.32 -16.69
C ALA A 123 4.92 -20.84 -15.32
N HIS A 124 4.16 -20.05 -14.53
CA HIS A 124 3.78 -20.35 -13.14
C HIS A 124 4.97 -20.69 -12.21
N THR A 125 6.11 -20.04 -12.42
CA THR A 125 7.35 -20.24 -11.67
C THR A 125 7.74 -19.03 -10.84
N ILE A 126 8.41 -19.28 -9.71
CA ILE A 126 8.99 -18.22 -8.87
C ILE A 126 10.14 -17.58 -9.66
N PRO A 127 10.20 -16.24 -9.80
CA PRO A 127 11.29 -15.59 -10.52
C PRO A 127 12.64 -15.83 -9.85
N ALA A 128 13.69 -15.98 -10.66
CA ALA A 128 15.05 -16.11 -10.14
C ALA A 128 15.45 -14.86 -9.34
N GLY A 129 16.08 -15.04 -8.17
CA GLY A 129 16.46 -13.94 -7.27
C GLY A 129 15.41 -13.58 -6.22
N PHE A 130 14.17 -14.08 -6.34
CA PHE A 130 13.14 -13.89 -5.32
C PHE A 130 13.47 -14.71 -4.05
N LEU A 131 13.88 -14.02 -2.98
CA LEU A 131 14.22 -14.63 -1.70
C LEU A 131 12.94 -14.93 -0.92
N TRP A 132 12.47 -16.16 -1.03
CA TRP A 132 11.14 -16.58 -0.53
C TRP A 132 11.14 -17.11 0.91
N ALA A 133 10.02 -16.89 1.61
CA ALA A 133 9.61 -17.66 2.78
C ALA A 133 8.18 -18.22 2.55
N LYS A 134 8.00 -19.52 2.83
CA LYS A 134 6.74 -20.22 2.54
C LYS A 134 5.64 -19.83 3.53
N ASN A 135 4.46 -19.50 3.01
CA ASN A 135 3.17 -19.53 3.70
C ASN A 135 2.19 -20.37 2.84
N ASP A 136 1.11 -20.88 3.43
CA ASP A 136 0.14 -21.79 2.81
C ASP A 136 -0.55 -21.25 1.55
N ASP A 137 -0.68 -19.93 1.37
CA ASP A 137 -1.43 -19.34 0.24
C ASP A 137 -0.62 -18.36 -0.65
N TYR A 138 0.49 -17.84 -0.15
CA TYR A 138 1.29 -16.81 -0.83
C TYR A 138 2.79 -17.04 -0.67
N TYR A 139 3.55 -16.69 -1.71
CA TYR A 139 5.00 -16.63 -1.63
C TYR A 139 5.38 -15.17 -1.38
N HIS A 140 5.71 -14.85 -0.13
CA HIS A 140 6.28 -13.57 0.23
C HIS A 140 7.80 -13.65 0.19
N GLY A 141 8.43 -12.55 -0.18
CA GLY A 141 9.87 -12.49 -0.28
C GLY A 141 10.39 -11.09 -0.52
N THR A 142 11.69 -11.02 -0.79
CA THR A 142 12.39 -9.78 -1.11
C THR A 142 13.03 -9.89 -2.49
N VAL A 143 13.04 -8.78 -3.23
CA VAL A 143 13.74 -8.58 -4.51
C VAL A 143 14.39 -7.21 -4.53
N GLU A 144 15.42 -7.03 -5.35
CA GLU A 144 16.05 -5.72 -5.52
C GLU A 144 15.19 -4.83 -6.44
N TRP A 145 15.11 -3.53 -6.14
CA TRP A 145 14.37 -2.55 -6.95
C TRP A 145 14.87 -2.51 -8.40
N ALA A 146 16.17 -2.72 -8.62
CA ALA A 146 16.77 -2.76 -9.94
C ALA A 146 16.33 -3.95 -10.81
N GLU A 147 15.66 -4.95 -10.22
CA GLU A 147 15.08 -6.09 -10.94
C GLU A 147 13.62 -5.88 -11.34
N LEU A 148 13.05 -4.71 -11.03
CA LEU A 148 11.65 -4.38 -11.26
C LEU A 148 11.48 -3.42 -12.44
N ASP A 149 10.66 -3.83 -13.40
CA ASP A 149 10.20 -3.05 -14.53
C ASP A 149 8.71 -2.71 -14.37
N ASP A 150 8.22 -1.76 -15.18
CA ASP A 150 6.77 -1.51 -15.38
C ASP A 150 5.99 -1.27 -14.07
N VAL A 151 6.58 -0.53 -13.12
CA VAL A 151 5.95 -0.23 -11.82
C VAL A 151 4.65 0.56 -12.03
N ALA A 152 3.54 0.00 -11.57
CA ALA A 152 2.21 0.55 -11.73
C ALA A 152 1.47 0.61 -10.38
N VAL A 153 0.83 1.73 -10.10
CA VAL A 153 -0.03 1.90 -8.92
C VAL A 153 -1.48 1.84 -9.36
N SER A 154 -2.25 0.94 -8.76
CA SER A 154 -3.69 0.86 -8.91
C SER A 154 -4.39 1.35 -7.64
N VAL A 155 -5.55 1.99 -7.82
CA VAL A 155 -6.35 2.60 -6.75
C VAL A 155 -7.73 1.96 -6.73
N LYS A 156 -8.18 1.57 -5.54
CA LYS A 156 -9.54 1.14 -5.28
C LYS A 156 -10.16 2.04 -4.21
N LEU A 157 -11.35 2.55 -4.49
CA LEU A 157 -12.17 3.35 -3.58
C LEU A 157 -13.21 2.48 -2.87
#